data_AF-A0AAN8W3F4-F1
#
_entry.id   AF-A0AAN8W3F4-F1
#
_cell.length_a   1.000
_cell.length_b   1.000
_cell.length_c   1.000
_cell.angle_alpha   90.00
_cell.angle_beta   90.00
_cell.angle_gamma   90.00
#
_symmetry.space_group_name_H-M   'P 1'
#
loop_
_entity.id
_entity.type
_entity.pdbx_description
1 polymer ?
#
loop_
_entity_poly.entity_id
_entity_poly.type
_entity_poly.pdbx_seq_one_letter_code
_entity_poly.pdbx_strand_id
1 'polypeptide(L)'
;MALRAISRSRIPSFASSFIRLLSTPTQHPLSSSSSLSSGSIVTVKSLLWTPRHWYHDGRPRGPLWRGKKLIGKEALFVILGLKRFKDDQNKLDKFIKCHVLRLLKMDMVAVLTELERQEEDSLALQMFKVIQKQDWYKPDVYLYKDLIIALARSKKMTEAMELWQSMRKEDLFPDSQTYTEVIRGFLSCGSPADAMNIYEDMKNSPDPPDELPFRILLKGLLPHPLLRNRVKQDFEEIFPDQRVYDPPEEIFGLS
;
A
#
# COMPACT_ATOMS: atom_id res chain seq x y z
N MET A 1 35.99 -24.19 41.97
CA MET A 1 36.62 -23.11 42.78
C MET A 1 37.57 -22.38 41.85
N ALA A 2 37.21 -21.33 41.12
CA ALA A 2 36.75 -19.99 41.54
C ALA A 2 37.76 -19.27 42.46
N LEU A 3 38.00 -17.98 42.12
CA LEU A 3 38.88 -16.93 42.71
C LEU A 3 40.22 -16.78 41.95
N ARG A 4 40.70 -15.59 41.53
CA ARG A 4 40.37 -14.20 41.91
C ARG A 4 40.98 -13.20 40.90
N ALA A 5 40.24 -12.11 40.63
CA ALA A 5 40.64 -10.68 40.59
C ALA A 5 41.63 -10.10 39.53
N ILE A 6 41.29 -8.86 39.10
CA ILE A 6 42.08 -7.65 38.71
C ILE A 6 41.34 -6.97 37.54
N SER A 7 40.54 -5.91 37.76
CA SER A 7 40.86 -4.47 37.88
C SER A 7 40.89 -3.67 36.55
N ARG A 8 39.89 -2.78 36.43
CA ARG A 8 39.80 -1.43 35.80
C ARG A 8 40.73 -1.04 34.62
N SER A 9 40.11 -0.54 33.54
CA SER A 9 40.47 0.75 32.88
C SER A 9 39.37 1.18 31.88
N ARG A 10 38.65 2.28 32.17
CA ARG A 10 38.70 3.59 31.49
C ARG A 10 38.20 3.62 30.03
N ILE A 11 37.00 4.19 29.88
CA ILE A 11 36.41 4.74 28.66
C ILE A 11 37.19 6.00 28.25
N PRO A 12 37.48 6.23 26.96
CA PRO A 12 37.77 7.57 26.47
C PRO A 12 36.59 8.13 25.67
N SER A 13 36.08 9.26 26.15
CA SER A 13 35.41 10.30 25.40
C SER A 13 36.44 11.08 24.58
N PHE A 14 36.18 11.33 23.30
CA PHE A 14 36.83 12.42 22.57
C PHE A 14 35.79 13.22 21.79
N ALA A 15 35.76 14.52 22.10
CA ALA A 15 35.02 15.56 21.42
C ALA A 15 35.87 16.18 20.28
N SER A 16 35.14 16.70 19.29
CA SER A 16 35.43 17.82 18.37
C SER A 16 36.88 18.22 18.04
N SER A 17 37.17 18.36 16.75
CA SER A 17 37.58 19.62 16.10
C SER A 17 37.95 19.41 14.62
N PHE A 18 37.26 20.11 13.70
CA PHE A 18 37.89 20.73 12.52
C PHE A 18 37.07 21.98 12.10
N ILE A 19 37.53 23.12 12.62
CA ILE A 19 37.68 24.49 12.07
C ILE A 19 37.87 24.50 10.54
N ARG A 20 37.49 25.47 9.68
CA ARG A 20 36.90 26.84 9.65
C ARG A 20 36.52 27.08 8.16
N LEU A 21 35.59 27.96 7.77
CA LEU A 21 35.81 29.42 7.57
C LEU A 21 34.43 30.07 7.29
N LEU A 22 34.04 31.07 8.09
CA LEU A 22 33.95 32.51 7.75
C LEU A 22 32.84 32.81 6.70
N SER A 23 31.87 33.69 6.89
CA SER A 23 31.58 34.70 7.92
C SER A 23 30.22 35.32 7.56
N THR A 24 29.34 35.53 8.54
CA THR A 24 28.23 36.49 8.45
C THR A 24 28.78 37.92 8.39
N PRO A 25 28.01 38.90 7.89
CA PRO A 25 27.58 39.93 8.84
C PRO A 25 26.14 40.45 8.68
N THR A 26 25.62 40.75 9.87
CA THR A 26 24.60 41.68 10.36
C THR A 26 24.19 42.94 9.56
N GLN A 27 22.86 43.17 9.53
CA GLN A 27 22.02 44.37 9.83
C GLN A 27 22.13 45.72 9.05
N HIS A 28 20.95 46.11 8.48
CA HIS A 28 20.26 47.41 8.16
C HIS A 28 20.96 48.79 8.36
N PRO A 29 20.54 49.96 7.76
CA PRO A 29 19.16 50.39 7.37
C PRO A 29 18.96 51.36 6.14
N LEU A 30 17.67 51.62 5.81
CA LEU A 30 16.97 52.81 5.21
C LEU A 30 17.70 53.79 4.26
N SER A 31 17.17 53.98 3.02
CA SER A 31 16.26 55.10 2.61
C SER A 31 16.24 55.42 1.10
N SER A 32 15.05 55.81 0.62
CA SER A 32 14.70 56.74 -0.49
C SER A 32 14.79 56.36 -1.98
N SER A 33 13.57 56.28 -2.56
CA SER A 33 13.00 57.07 -3.68
C SER A 33 13.18 56.66 -5.15
N SER A 34 12.01 56.68 -5.84
CA SER A 34 11.73 56.97 -7.28
C SER A 34 12.26 55.97 -8.30
N SER A 35 11.60 55.59 -9.40
CA SER A 35 10.41 56.05 -10.14
C SER A 35 10.23 55.08 -11.35
N LEU A 36 9.01 54.99 -11.91
CA LEU A 36 8.62 54.78 -13.33
C LEU A 36 9.54 53.91 -14.24
N SER A 37 9.10 52.96 -15.07
CA SER A 37 7.92 52.91 -15.95
C SER A 37 7.87 51.56 -16.70
N SER A 38 6.70 51.28 -17.29
CA SER A 38 6.48 50.56 -18.56
C SER A 38 7.00 49.12 -18.68
N GLY A 39 6.09 48.17 -18.41
CA GLY A 39 6.24 46.78 -18.80
C GLY A 39 5.97 46.59 -20.29
N SER A 40 6.93 45.97 -20.97
CA SER A 40 6.77 45.41 -22.32
C SER A 40 7.40 44.02 -22.35
N ILE A 41 6.53 43.03 -22.53
CA ILE A 41 6.74 41.76 -23.24
C ILE A 41 8.01 40.98 -22.87
N VAL A 42 7.86 40.07 -21.89
CA VAL A 42 8.75 38.92 -21.75
C VAL A 42 7.97 37.66 -22.12
N THR A 43 8.42 37.08 -23.24
CA THR A 43 8.03 35.80 -23.82
C THR A 43 7.83 34.72 -22.74
N VAL A 44 6.60 34.24 -22.60
CA VAL A 44 6.27 33.07 -21.76
C VAL A 44 6.87 31.84 -22.45
N LYS A 45 8.13 31.51 -22.10
CA LYS A 45 8.68 30.18 -22.38
C LYS A 45 7.91 29.19 -21.53
N SER A 46 7.13 28.37 -22.21
CA SER A 46 6.67 27.03 -21.84
C SER A 46 7.31 26.46 -20.57
N LEU A 47 6.64 26.64 -19.44
CA LEU A 47 6.89 25.84 -18.25
C LEU A 47 6.14 24.53 -18.44
N LEU A 48 6.86 23.56 -19.01
CA LEU A 48 6.50 22.15 -19.00
C LEU A 48 6.22 21.76 -17.55
N TRP A 49 4.93 21.57 -17.26
CA TRP A 49 4.44 21.00 -16.03
C TRP A 49 4.92 19.56 -15.97
N THR A 50 5.99 19.29 -15.21
CA THR A 50 6.39 17.92 -14.90
C THR A 50 5.42 17.34 -13.87
N PRO A 51 4.92 16.10 -14.06
CA PRO A 51 3.95 15.52 -13.13
C PRO A 51 4.56 15.33 -11.74
N ARG A 52 3.79 15.78 -10.75
CA ARG A 52 3.99 15.60 -9.31
C ARG A 52 4.45 14.17 -8.98
N HIS A 53 5.64 14.10 -8.38
CA HIS A 53 6.26 12.97 -7.70
C HIS A 53 5.31 11.84 -7.26
N TRP A 54 5.43 10.69 -7.93
CA TRP A 54 5.11 9.41 -7.31
C TRP A 54 6.24 9.09 -6.33
N TYR A 55 5.95 9.08 -5.03
CA TYR A 55 6.86 8.46 -4.07
C TYR A 55 6.78 6.94 -4.24
N HIS A 56 7.45 6.41 -5.26
CA HIS A 56 8.21 5.19 -5.06
C HIS A 56 9.39 5.60 -4.18
N ASP A 57 9.33 5.28 -2.90
CA ASP A 57 10.51 5.35 -2.05
C ASP A 57 11.49 4.30 -2.57
N GLY A 58 12.32 4.68 -3.55
CA GLY A 58 13.31 3.83 -4.23
C GLY A 58 14.42 3.29 -3.30
N ARG A 59 14.14 3.16 -2.00
CA ARG A 59 14.93 2.39 -1.06
C ARG A 59 14.77 0.90 -1.41
N PRO A 60 15.86 0.15 -1.54
CA PRO A 60 15.76 -1.30 -1.64
C PRO A 60 15.00 -1.79 -0.41
N ARG A 61 13.83 -2.42 -0.62
CA ARG A 61 13.06 -2.98 0.47
C ARG A 61 13.99 -3.95 1.20
N GLY A 62 14.24 -3.68 2.49
CA GLY A 62 15.37 -4.22 3.24
C GLY A 62 15.45 -5.76 3.25
N PRO A 63 16.60 -6.32 3.64
CA PRO A 63 16.82 -7.77 3.60
C PRO A 63 15.83 -8.52 4.50
N LEU A 64 15.42 -9.70 4.03
CA LEU A 64 14.33 -10.54 4.55
C LEU A 64 14.40 -10.83 6.07
N TRP A 65 15.60 -10.78 6.66
CA TRP A 65 15.86 -11.05 8.08
C TRP A 65 15.66 -9.86 9.02
N ARG A 66 15.40 -8.63 8.52
CA ARG A 66 15.15 -7.46 9.37
C ARG A 66 13.67 -7.21 9.71
N GLY A 67 12.76 -8.04 9.20
CA GLY A 67 11.33 -7.99 9.55
C GLY A 67 10.99 -8.89 10.74
N LYS A 68 9.91 -8.56 11.47
CA LYS A 68 9.34 -9.41 12.55
C LYS A 68 8.83 -10.78 12.05
N LYS A 69 8.79 -11.02 10.73
CA LYS A 69 8.27 -12.24 10.08
C LYS A 69 9.45 -13.12 9.65
N LEU A 70 9.67 -14.22 10.36
CA LEU A 70 10.76 -15.16 10.07
C LEU A 70 10.37 -16.03 8.86
N ILE A 71 11.07 -15.91 7.73
CA ILE A 71 10.87 -16.78 6.57
C ILE A 71 11.75 -18.03 6.74
N GLY A 72 11.14 -19.21 6.61
CA GLY A 72 11.85 -20.49 6.68
C GLY A 72 12.85 -20.68 5.53
N LYS A 73 13.85 -21.55 5.74
CA LYS A 73 14.85 -21.85 4.69
C LYS A 73 14.21 -22.49 3.45
N GLU A 74 13.20 -23.34 3.64
CA GLU A 74 12.47 -23.97 2.54
C GLU A 74 11.61 -22.97 1.77
N ALA A 75 10.88 -22.10 2.47
CA ALA A 75 10.15 -20.99 1.86
C ALA A 75 11.10 -20.08 1.05
N LEU A 76 12.26 -19.72 1.60
CA LEU A 76 13.25 -18.89 0.91
C LEU A 76 13.77 -19.56 -0.37
N PHE A 77 14.09 -20.85 -0.31
CA PHE A 77 14.52 -21.63 -1.47
C PHE A 77 13.44 -21.63 -2.56
N VAL A 78 12.17 -21.82 -2.17
CA VAL A 78 11.04 -21.80 -3.09
C VAL A 78 10.84 -20.42 -3.72
N ILE A 79 10.87 -19.33 -2.95
CA ILE A 79 10.72 -17.96 -3.48
C ILE A 79 11.77 -17.69 -4.55
N LEU A 80 13.03 -18.02 -4.26
CA LEU A 80 14.12 -17.83 -5.22
C LEU A 80 13.95 -18.69 -6.47
N GLY A 81 13.52 -19.95 -6.31
CA GLY A 81 13.27 -20.87 -7.44
C GLY A 81 12.11 -20.42 -8.33
N LEU A 82 10.99 -20.02 -7.73
CA LEU A 82 9.82 -19.51 -8.46
C LEU A 82 10.19 -18.28 -9.29
N LYS A 83 10.92 -17.32 -8.70
CA LYS A 83 11.39 -16.14 -9.41
C LYS A 83 12.38 -16.46 -10.51
N ARG A 84 13.28 -17.43 -10.29
CA ARG A 84 14.26 -17.87 -11.29
C ARG A 84 13.61 -18.49 -12.52
N PHE A 85 12.51 -19.23 -12.35
CA PHE A 85 11.83 -19.94 -13.44
C PHE A 85 10.58 -19.20 -13.94
N LYS A 86 10.38 -17.93 -13.58
CA LYS A 86 9.19 -17.14 -13.95
C LYS A 86 8.91 -17.12 -15.46
N ASP A 87 9.97 -17.09 -16.28
CA ASP A 87 9.84 -16.99 -17.74
C ASP A 87 9.70 -18.35 -18.45
N ASP A 88 10.02 -19.46 -17.77
CA ASP A 88 9.99 -20.82 -18.34
C ASP A 88 8.91 -21.66 -17.67
N GLN A 89 7.73 -21.69 -18.29
CA GLN A 89 6.55 -22.36 -17.74
C GLN A 89 6.76 -23.86 -17.48
N ASN A 90 7.54 -24.55 -18.33
CA ASN A 90 7.79 -25.99 -18.17
C ASN A 90 8.69 -26.26 -16.96
N LYS A 91 9.75 -25.46 -16.80
CA LYS A 91 10.62 -25.55 -15.61
C LYS A 91 9.87 -25.13 -14.35
N LEU A 92 9.02 -24.10 -14.44
CA LEU A 92 8.23 -23.61 -13.32
C LEU A 92 7.24 -24.67 -12.81
N ASP A 93 6.47 -25.29 -13.70
CA ASP A 93 5.53 -26.35 -13.34
C ASP A 93 6.24 -27.56 -12.72
N LYS A 94 7.38 -27.98 -13.29
CA LYS A 94 8.23 -29.02 -12.70
C LYS A 94 8.74 -28.63 -11.32
N PHE A 95 9.18 -27.38 -11.14
CA PHE A 95 9.65 -26.88 -9.85
C PHE A 95 8.54 -26.84 -8.80
N ILE A 96 7.33 -26.39 -9.16
CA ILE A 96 6.16 -26.38 -8.28
C ILE A 96 5.84 -27.79 -7.81
N LYS A 97 5.79 -28.76 -8.73
CA LYS A 97 5.50 -30.18 -8.40
C LYS A 97 6.54 -30.80 -7.46
N CYS A 98 7.83 -30.50 -7.67
CA CYS A 98 8.91 -31.09 -6.89
C CYS A 98 9.14 -30.40 -5.54
N HIS A 99 9.03 -29.08 -5.49
CA HIS A 99 9.46 -28.28 -4.35
C HIS A 99 8.33 -27.58 -3.63
N VAL A 100 7.34 -27.03 -4.33
CA VAL A 100 6.24 -26.28 -3.66
C VAL A 100 5.28 -27.23 -2.97
N LEU A 101 4.85 -28.32 -3.62
CA LEU A 101 3.83 -29.23 -3.07
C LEU A 101 4.23 -29.95 -1.77
N ARG A 102 5.53 -29.99 -1.45
CA ARG A 102 6.05 -30.57 -0.20
C ARG A 102 6.19 -29.56 0.94
N LEU A 103 5.89 -28.28 0.71
CA LEU A 103 5.97 -27.25 1.76
C LEU A 103 4.87 -27.46 2.80
N LEU A 104 5.18 -27.10 4.04
CA LEU A 104 4.21 -27.00 5.11
C LEU A 104 3.31 -25.77 4.90
N LYS A 105 2.13 -25.77 5.52
CA LYS A 105 1.17 -24.66 5.50
C LYS A 105 1.82 -23.30 5.79
N MET A 106 2.61 -23.24 6.85
CA MET A 106 3.28 -21.99 7.27
C MET A 106 4.25 -21.47 6.20
N ASP A 107 4.99 -22.37 5.55
CA ASP A 107 5.93 -21.99 4.50
C ASP A 107 5.20 -21.57 3.22
N MET A 108 4.14 -22.26 2.80
CA MET A 108 3.35 -21.86 1.63
C MET A 108 2.74 -20.47 1.80
N VAL A 109 2.17 -20.18 2.97
CA VAL A 109 1.63 -18.84 3.29
C VAL A 109 2.75 -17.80 3.36
N ALA A 110 3.91 -18.15 3.93
CA ALA A 110 5.07 -17.26 3.93
C ALA A 110 5.56 -16.93 2.51
N VAL A 111 5.61 -17.92 1.62
CA VAL A 111 5.95 -17.74 0.21
C VAL A 111 4.95 -16.80 -0.47
N LEU A 112 3.64 -17.05 -0.33
CA LEU A 112 2.60 -16.21 -0.92
C LEU A 112 2.74 -14.76 -0.46
N THR A 113 2.81 -14.53 0.85
CA THR A 113 2.90 -13.16 1.41
C THR A 113 4.18 -12.43 1.00
N GLU A 114 5.29 -13.14 0.77
CA GLU A 114 6.52 -12.53 0.28
C GLU A 114 6.42 -12.19 -1.21
N LEU A 115 5.76 -13.02 -2.02
CA LEU A 115 5.50 -12.72 -3.43
C LEU A 115 4.57 -11.50 -3.58
N GLU A 116 3.51 -11.42 -2.76
CA GLU A 116 2.63 -10.25 -2.66
C GLU A 116 3.39 -8.99 -2.28
N ARG A 117 4.26 -9.07 -1.26
CA ARG A 117 5.10 -7.95 -0.81
C ARG A 117 6.05 -7.45 -1.90
N GLN A 118 6.52 -8.36 -2.75
CA GLN A 118 7.40 -8.07 -3.89
C GLN A 118 6.64 -7.68 -5.17
N GLU A 119 5.30 -7.66 -5.13
CA GLU A 119 4.45 -7.31 -6.28
C GLU A 119 4.70 -8.27 -7.47
N GLU A 120 5.04 -9.53 -7.18
CA GLU A 120 5.21 -10.61 -8.15
C GLU A 120 3.87 -11.32 -8.42
N ASP A 121 2.90 -10.56 -8.95
CA ASP A 121 1.49 -10.94 -8.98
C ASP A 121 1.19 -12.28 -9.68
N SER A 122 1.87 -12.56 -10.80
CA SER A 122 1.63 -13.79 -11.57
C SER A 122 2.00 -15.04 -10.77
N LEU A 123 3.12 -14.97 -10.06
CA LEU A 123 3.58 -16.03 -9.17
C LEU A 123 2.72 -16.10 -7.91
N ALA A 124 2.29 -14.96 -7.36
CA ALA A 124 1.37 -14.92 -6.23
C ALA A 124 0.03 -15.59 -6.55
N LEU A 125 -0.57 -15.28 -7.70
CA LEU A 125 -1.79 -15.94 -8.20
C LEU A 125 -1.59 -17.46 -8.41
N GLN A 126 -0.45 -17.88 -8.96
CA GLN A 126 -0.14 -19.30 -9.09
C GLN A 126 0.02 -19.99 -7.73
N MET A 127 0.72 -19.36 -6.78
CA MET A 127 0.90 -19.86 -5.43
C MET A 127 -0.45 -19.97 -4.71
N PHE A 128 -1.32 -18.97 -4.84
CA PHE A 128 -2.67 -19.00 -4.30
C PHE A 128 -3.48 -20.17 -4.84
N LYS A 129 -3.44 -20.41 -6.16
CA LYS A 129 -4.07 -21.60 -6.78
C LYS A 129 -3.49 -22.92 -6.30
N VAL A 130 -2.20 -22.97 -5.95
CA VAL A 130 -1.58 -24.16 -5.35
C VAL A 130 -2.07 -24.37 -3.92
N ILE A 131 -2.19 -23.29 -3.14
CA ILE A 131 -2.73 -23.29 -1.78
C ILE A 131 -4.19 -23.77 -1.77
N GLN A 132 -5.03 -23.27 -2.67
CA GLN A 132 -6.44 -23.69 -2.80
C GLN A 132 -6.62 -25.20 -3.03
N LYS A 133 -5.61 -25.88 -3.60
CA LYS A 133 -5.64 -27.33 -3.87
C LYS A 133 -5.10 -28.18 -2.71
N GLN A 134 -4.65 -27.58 -1.61
CA GLN A 134 -4.11 -28.32 -0.48
C GLN A 134 -5.22 -28.86 0.42
N ASP A 135 -5.01 -30.04 0.99
CA ASP A 135 -5.99 -30.69 1.89
C ASP A 135 -6.30 -29.87 3.15
N TRP A 136 -5.33 -29.07 3.61
CA TRP A 136 -5.49 -28.22 4.79
C TRP A 136 -6.14 -26.86 4.49
N TYR A 137 -6.40 -26.56 3.23
CA TYR A 137 -6.95 -25.27 2.82
C TYR A 137 -8.35 -25.07 3.40
N LYS A 138 -8.55 -23.87 3.94
CA LYS A 138 -9.86 -23.36 4.33
C LYS A 138 -9.94 -21.95 3.77
N PRO A 139 -11.03 -21.58 3.06
CA PRO A 139 -11.29 -20.21 2.63
C PRO A 139 -11.08 -19.25 3.81
N ASP A 140 -10.25 -18.23 3.59
CA ASP A 140 -9.87 -17.24 4.60
C ASP A 140 -9.91 -15.85 3.98
N VAL A 141 -10.71 -14.96 4.55
CA VAL A 141 -10.88 -13.57 4.12
C VAL A 141 -9.53 -12.86 4.04
N TYR A 142 -8.61 -13.09 5.00
CA TYR A 142 -7.34 -12.38 5.04
C TYR A 142 -6.40 -12.79 3.90
N LEU A 143 -6.41 -14.07 3.48
CA LEU A 143 -5.63 -14.53 2.33
C LEU A 143 -6.12 -13.90 1.02
N TYR A 144 -7.43 -13.75 0.84
CA TYR A 144 -8.00 -13.05 -0.31
C TYR A 144 -7.69 -11.55 -0.26
N LYS A 145 -7.91 -10.92 0.89
CA LYS A 145 -7.68 -9.49 1.12
C LYS A 145 -6.25 -9.07 0.74
N ASP A 146 -5.25 -9.75 1.30
CA ASP A 146 -3.84 -9.38 1.09
C ASP A 146 -3.47 -9.47 -0.40
N LEU A 147 -3.92 -10.53 -1.08
CA LEU A 147 -3.70 -10.72 -2.52
C LEU A 147 -4.44 -9.69 -3.38
N ILE A 148 -5.70 -9.36 -3.04
CA ILE A 148 -6.49 -8.33 -3.73
C ILE A 148 -5.81 -6.96 -3.61
N ILE A 149 -5.34 -6.60 -2.41
CA ILE A 149 -4.62 -5.34 -2.18
C ILE A 149 -3.29 -5.34 -2.95
N ALA A 150 -2.56 -6.45 -2.98
CA ALA A 150 -1.32 -6.58 -3.76
C ALA A 150 -1.57 -6.36 -5.26
N LEU A 151 -2.59 -7.03 -5.83
CA LEU A 151 -2.99 -6.84 -7.22
C LEU A 151 -3.46 -5.42 -7.51
N ALA A 152 -4.20 -4.82 -6.57
CA ALA A 152 -4.65 -3.46 -6.71
C ALA A 152 -3.45 -2.51 -6.84
N ARG A 153 -2.43 -2.65 -5.98
CA ARG A 153 -1.19 -1.85 -6.05
C ARG A 153 -0.45 -2.02 -7.38
N SER A 154 -0.47 -3.22 -7.95
CA SER A 154 0.11 -3.53 -9.26
C SER A 154 -0.78 -3.11 -10.45
N LYS A 155 -1.89 -2.39 -10.18
CA LYS A 155 -2.88 -1.91 -11.18
C LYS A 155 -3.61 -3.03 -11.94
N LYS A 156 -3.67 -4.24 -11.38
CA LYS A 156 -4.37 -5.39 -11.94
C LYS A 156 -5.80 -5.48 -11.41
N MET A 157 -6.61 -4.49 -11.78
CA MET A 157 -7.97 -4.30 -11.25
C MET A 157 -8.91 -5.43 -11.62
N THR A 158 -8.80 -5.94 -12.85
CA THR A 158 -9.63 -7.05 -13.34
C THR A 158 -9.40 -8.30 -12.50
N GLU A 159 -8.14 -8.71 -12.32
CA GLU A 159 -7.79 -9.88 -11.52
C GLU A 159 -8.13 -9.68 -10.03
N ALA A 160 -7.97 -8.46 -9.51
CA ALA A 160 -8.36 -8.12 -8.15
C ALA A 160 -9.88 -8.27 -7.93
N MET A 161 -10.68 -7.81 -8.89
CA MET A 161 -12.15 -7.95 -8.84
C MET A 161 -12.59 -9.40 -9.04
N GLU A 162 -11.93 -10.18 -9.91
CA GLU A 162 -12.18 -11.61 -10.06
C GLU A 162 -11.95 -12.36 -8.74
N LEU A 163 -10.87 -12.05 -8.02
CA LEU A 163 -10.61 -12.62 -6.69
C LEU A 163 -11.64 -12.18 -5.66
N TRP A 164 -12.06 -10.91 -5.68
CA TRP A 164 -13.14 -10.42 -4.82
C TRP A 164 -14.44 -11.21 -5.03
N GLN A 165 -14.82 -11.44 -6.30
CA GLN A 165 -15.99 -12.25 -6.62
C GLN A 165 -15.79 -13.73 -6.27
N SER A 166 -14.58 -14.27 -6.40
CA SER A 166 -14.26 -15.64 -5.96
C SER A 166 -14.43 -15.80 -4.45
N MET A 167 -13.96 -14.83 -3.66
CA MET A 167 -14.14 -14.81 -2.21
C MET A 167 -15.63 -14.84 -1.84
N ARG A 168 -16.46 -14.05 -2.53
CA ARG A 168 -17.92 -14.05 -2.32
C ARG A 168 -18.59 -15.37 -2.69
N LYS A 169 -18.13 -16.04 -3.75
CA LYS A 169 -18.64 -17.36 -4.16
C LYS A 169 -18.30 -18.48 -3.17
N GLU A 170 -17.30 -18.27 -2.33
CA GLU A 170 -16.96 -19.15 -1.21
C GLU A 170 -17.73 -18.77 0.07
N ASP A 171 -18.76 -17.93 -0.03
CA ASP A 171 -19.61 -17.44 1.06
C ASP A 171 -18.80 -16.83 2.22
N LEU A 172 -17.68 -16.18 1.88
CA LEU A 172 -16.87 -15.44 2.83
C LEU A 172 -17.42 -14.02 3.00
N PHE A 173 -17.70 -13.64 4.24
CA PHE A 173 -18.15 -12.30 4.63
C PHE A 173 -16.96 -11.50 5.19
N PRO A 174 -16.50 -10.45 4.49
CA PRO A 174 -15.41 -9.62 4.99
C PRO A 174 -15.82 -8.80 6.20
N ASP A 175 -14.88 -8.55 7.10
CA ASP A 175 -15.09 -7.58 8.18
C ASP A 175 -15.09 -6.14 7.60
N SER A 176 -15.68 -5.21 8.35
CA SER A 176 -15.72 -3.79 7.98
C SER A 176 -14.33 -3.21 7.69
N GLN A 177 -13.31 -3.66 8.43
CA GLN A 177 -11.92 -3.27 8.18
C GLN A 177 -11.41 -3.74 6.81
N THR A 178 -11.77 -4.94 6.38
CA THR A 178 -11.40 -5.50 5.07
C THR A 178 -12.07 -4.73 3.96
N TYR A 179 -13.37 -4.44 4.06
CA TYR A 179 -14.06 -3.56 3.11
C TYR A 179 -13.36 -2.20 3.01
N THR A 180 -13.07 -1.59 4.16
CA THR A 180 -12.36 -0.30 4.27
C THR A 180 -11.02 -0.31 3.52
N GLU A 181 -10.20 -1.33 3.74
CA GLU A 181 -8.87 -1.44 3.13
C GLU A 181 -8.93 -1.71 1.63
N VAL A 182 -9.82 -2.60 1.20
CA VAL A 182 -9.99 -2.94 -0.22
C VAL A 182 -10.54 -1.73 -0.99
N ILE A 183 -11.60 -1.07 -0.50
CA ILE A 183 -12.15 0.16 -1.09
C ILE A 183 -11.08 1.24 -1.22
N ARG A 184 -10.27 1.45 -0.16
CA ARG A 184 -9.14 2.38 -0.19
C ARG A 184 -8.13 2.02 -1.29
N GLY A 185 -7.82 0.73 -1.43
CA GLY A 185 -6.92 0.21 -2.47
C GLY A 185 -7.41 0.57 -3.87
N PHE A 186 -8.65 0.23 -4.20
CA PHE A 186 -9.24 0.52 -5.51
C PHE A 186 -9.34 2.03 -5.80
N LEU A 187 -9.75 2.85 -4.83
CA LEU A 187 -9.79 4.31 -4.98
C LEU A 187 -8.40 4.89 -5.24
N SER A 188 -7.39 4.45 -4.49
CA SER A 188 -6.01 4.93 -4.65
C SER A 188 -5.38 4.57 -6.00
N CYS A 189 -5.87 3.49 -6.62
CA CYS A 189 -5.42 3.03 -7.93
C CYS A 189 -6.24 3.58 -9.10
N GLY A 190 -7.22 4.45 -8.83
CA GLY A 190 -8.01 5.13 -9.87
C GLY A 190 -9.19 4.33 -10.41
N SER A 191 -9.68 3.34 -9.66
CA SER A 191 -10.86 2.53 -10.00
C SER A 191 -12.06 2.83 -9.08
N PRO A 192 -12.71 3.99 -9.21
CA PRO A 192 -13.86 4.35 -8.38
C PRO A 192 -15.09 3.47 -8.64
N ALA A 193 -15.27 2.96 -9.86
CA ALA A 193 -16.38 2.07 -10.20
C ALA A 193 -16.29 0.73 -9.45
N ASP A 194 -15.10 0.12 -9.43
CA ASP A 194 -14.84 -1.11 -8.70
C ASP A 194 -14.98 -0.91 -7.18
N ALA A 195 -14.51 0.23 -6.67
CA ALA A 195 -14.69 0.60 -5.27
C ALA A 195 -16.18 0.73 -4.90
N MET A 196 -17.01 1.26 -5.80
CA MET A 196 -18.46 1.33 -5.61
C MET A 196 -19.11 -0.06 -5.64
N ASN A 197 -18.65 -0.98 -6.48
CA ASN A 197 -19.16 -2.37 -6.47
C ASN A 197 -18.90 -3.05 -5.11
N ILE A 198 -17.70 -2.87 -4.56
CA ILE A 198 -17.34 -3.39 -3.23
C ILE A 198 -18.15 -2.70 -2.12
N TYR A 199 -18.45 -1.41 -2.27
CA TYR A 199 -19.31 -0.68 -1.35
C TYR A 199 -20.76 -1.20 -1.36
N GLU A 200 -21.32 -1.51 -2.52
CA GLU A 200 -22.64 -2.15 -2.59
C GLU A 200 -22.62 -3.54 -1.94
N ASP A 201 -21.53 -4.29 -2.11
CA ASP A 201 -21.35 -5.58 -1.43
C ASP A 201 -21.27 -5.42 0.09
N MET A 202 -20.71 -4.31 0.60
CA MET A 202 -20.69 -3.98 2.03
C MET A 202 -22.11 -3.69 2.54
N LYS A 203 -22.92 -2.93 1.80
CA LYS A 203 -24.31 -2.63 2.19
C LYS A 203 -25.19 -3.87 2.24
N ASN A 204 -24.89 -4.86 1.39
CA ASN A 204 -25.59 -6.14 1.34
C ASN A 204 -24.99 -7.20 2.29
N SER A 205 -23.97 -6.83 3.07
CA SER A 205 -23.38 -7.70 4.09
C SER A 205 -24.38 -7.96 5.23
N PRO A 206 -24.35 -9.13 5.89
CA PRO A 206 -25.16 -9.39 7.08
C PRO A 206 -24.82 -8.44 8.24
N ASP A 207 -23.58 -7.95 8.31
CA ASP A 207 -23.14 -7.03 9.34
C ASP A 207 -23.51 -5.58 8.98
N PRO A 208 -23.98 -4.77 9.94
CA PRO A 208 -24.25 -3.36 9.68
C PRO A 208 -22.95 -2.64 9.28
N PRO A 209 -23.00 -1.75 8.28
CA PRO A 209 -21.81 -1.06 7.82
C PRO A 209 -21.31 -0.07 8.89
N ASP A 210 -19.99 0.13 8.98
CA ASP A 210 -19.40 1.14 9.87
C ASP A 210 -19.25 2.50 9.18
N GLU A 211 -19.00 3.55 9.96
CA GLU A 211 -18.75 4.93 9.49
C GLU A 211 -17.47 5.05 8.64
N LEU A 212 -16.43 4.28 8.96
CA LEU A 212 -15.09 4.44 8.39
C LEU A 212 -15.02 4.23 6.86
N PRO A 213 -15.63 3.17 6.27
CA PRO A 213 -15.75 3.00 4.83
C PRO A 213 -16.33 4.23 4.10
N PHE A 214 -17.41 4.82 4.62
CA PHE A 214 -18.05 6.00 4.00
C PHE A 214 -17.13 7.20 3.98
N ARG A 215 -16.41 7.46 5.07
CA ARG A 215 -15.43 8.56 5.14
C ARG A 215 -14.32 8.40 4.10
N ILE A 216 -13.88 7.16 3.84
CA ILE A 216 -12.88 6.88 2.81
C ILE A 216 -13.45 7.13 1.42
N LEU A 217 -14.66 6.66 1.14
CA LEU A 217 -15.35 6.88 -0.13
C LEU A 217 -15.57 8.36 -0.40
N LEU A 218 -16.13 9.10 0.55
CA LEU A 218 -16.41 10.54 0.39
C LEU A 218 -15.16 11.37 0.15
N LYS A 219 -14.01 10.94 0.69
CA LYS A 219 -12.70 11.53 0.42
C LYS A 219 -12.14 11.10 -0.95
N GLY A 220 -12.22 9.81 -1.28
CA GLY A 220 -11.67 9.28 -2.54
C GLY A 220 -12.47 9.66 -3.78
N LEU A 221 -13.77 9.91 -3.61
CA LEU A 221 -14.71 10.29 -4.68
C LEU A 221 -14.84 11.80 -4.86
N LEU A 222 -13.96 12.62 -4.29
CA LEU A 222 -13.92 14.07 -4.56
C LEU A 222 -13.91 14.39 -6.08
N PRO A 223 -13.17 13.66 -6.94
CA PRO A 223 -13.22 13.88 -8.39
C PRO A 223 -14.53 13.39 -9.06
N HIS A 224 -15.38 12.67 -8.34
CA HIS A 224 -16.58 11.99 -8.86
C HIS A 224 -17.83 12.39 -8.06
N PRO A 225 -18.34 13.62 -8.23
CA PRO A 225 -19.38 14.19 -7.36
C PRO A 225 -20.68 13.39 -7.38
N LEU A 226 -21.06 12.79 -8.51
CA LEU A 226 -22.27 11.97 -8.60
C LEU A 226 -22.20 10.73 -7.69
N LEU A 227 -21.08 10.02 -7.68
CA LEU A 227 -20.87 8.86 -6.82
C LEU A 227 -20.77 9.29 -5.36
N ARG A 228 -20.07 10.40 -5.10
CA ARG A 228 -19.91 10.98 -3.78
C ARG A 228 -21.26 11.35 -3.14
N ASN A 229 -22.14 12.00 -3.90
CA ASN A 229 -23.45 12.42 -3.40
C ASN A 229 -24.33 11.22 -3.06
N ARG A 230 -24.25 10.14 -3.85
CA ARG A 230 -24.95 8.88 -3.52
C ARG A 230 -24.46 8.28 -2.20
N VAL A 231 -23.15 8.18 -2.00
CA VAL A 231 -22.57 7.68 -0.74
C VAL A 231 -22.94 8.59 0.44
N LYS A 232 -23.01 9.90 0.22
CA LYS A 232 -23.41 10.86 1.25
C LYS A 232 -24.87 10.67 1.66
N GLN A 233 -25.77 10.52 0.69
CA GLN A 233 -27.18 10.25 0.94
C GLN A 233 -27.35 8.93 1.70
N ASP A 234 -26.70 7.86 1.23
CA ASP A 234 -26.73 6.56 1.90
C ASP A 234 -26.25 6.65 3.36
N PHE A 235 -25.22 7.46 3.63
CA PHE A 235 -24.73 7.68 4.99
C PHE A 235 -25.78 8.36 5.88
N GLU A 236 -26.41 9.42 5.38
CA GLU A 236 -27.45 10.15 6.12
C GLU A 236 -28.68 9.28 6.40
N GLU A 237 -29.02 8.36 5.49
CA GLU A 237 -30.10 7.38 5.67
C GLU A 237 -29.74 6.30 6.71
N ILE A 238 -28.50 5.82 6.74
CA ILE A 238 -28.05 4.76 7.65
C ILE A 238 -27.73 5.31 9.05
N PHE A 239 -27.19 6.53 9.15
CA PHE A 239 -26.76 7.16 10.40
C PHE A 239 -27.41 8.54 10.61
N PRO A 240 -28.73 8.61 10.90
CA PRO A 240 -29.45 9.88 10.98
C PRO A 240 -28.92 10.82 12.10
N ASP A 241 -28.37 10.25 13.16
CA ASP A 241 -27.84 11.01 14.31
C ASP A 241 -26.38 11.46 14.11
N GLN A 242 -25.69 10.97 13.07
CA GLN A 242 -24.29 11.30 12.80
C GLN A 242 -24.20 12.22 11.59
N ARG A 243 -23.36 13.26 11.68
CA ARG A 243 -23.06 14.13 10.54
C ARG A 243 -21.65 13.85 10.05
N VAL A 244 -21.51 13.46 8.78
CA VAL A 244 -20.19 13.41 8.15
C VAL A 244 -19.64 14.82 8.05
N TYR A 245 -18.39 15.01 8.47
CA TYR A 245 -17.65 16.23 8.17
C TYR A 245 -17.44 16.35 6.65
N ASP A 246 -18.18 17.26 6.02
CA ASP A 246 -18.09 17.59 4.60
C ASP A 246 -17.48 18.99 4.42
N PRO A 247 -16.14 19.10 4.31
CA PRO A 247 -15.48 20.37 4.14
C PRO A 247 -15.83 20.98 2.77
N PRO A 248 -16.05 22.31 2.69
CA PRO A 248 -16.44 22.97 1.44
C PRO A 248 -15.44 22.72 0.31
N GLU A 249 -15.96 22.52 -0.91
CA GLU A 249 -15.23 22.10 -2.11
C GLU A 249 -14.05 23.04 -2.46
N GLU A 250 -14.15 24.31 -2.06
CA GLU A 250 -13.16 25.38 -2.25
C GLU A 250 -11.78 25.05 -1.64
N ILE A 251 -11.72 24.19 -0.62
CA ILE A 251 -10.46 23.83 0.08
C ILE A 251 -9.57 22.92 -0.79
N PHE A 252 -10.13 22.24 -1.80
CA PHE A 252 -9.41 21.24 -2.59
C PHE A 252 -8.92 21.72 -3.96
N GLY A 253 -9.16 22.98 -4.32
CA GLY A 253 -8.59 23.59 -5.53
C GLY A 253 -9.07 22.99 -6.86
N LEU A 254 -10.28 22.43 -6.88
CA LEU A 254 -10.97 22.00 -8.10
C LEU A 254 -11.79 23.19 -8.63
N SER A 255 -11.14 24.02 -9.46
CA SER A 255 -11.77 25.09 -10.26
C SER A 255 -11.61 24.80 -11.74
#